data_AF-A0A7C1Y3Z4-F1
#
_entry.id   AF-A0A7C1Y3Z4-F1
#
_cell.length_a   1.000
_cell.length_b   1.000
_cell.length_c   1.000
_cell.angle_alpha   90.00
_cell.angle_beta   90.00
_cell.angle_gamma   90.00
#
_symmetry.space_group_name_H-M   'P 1'
#
loop_
_entity.id
_entity.type
_entity.pdbx_description
1 polymer ?
#
loop_
_entity_poly.entity_id
_entity_poly.type
_entity_poly.pdbx_seq_one_letter_code
_entity_poly.pdbx_strand_id
1 'polypeptide(L)'
;MKKSLPIPVMISILLIAGCDSSFGSGIEEFTLSYDEVIEASMHPYTGPSNPGVDTSTLKGKVVCGYQGWFTTPGDGSGMGWFHWGKPFAAPSDQFEPGVCSIDMWPDMREYRKEDKVATPFKHADGSTAYVFSSMSPGVADLHFKWMKEYGIDGAFIQRFAANTFKPFEFNNVNVVFANCRAAANKYGRTYILMYDLTGTTAAQVDHIINDIKL
;
A
#
# COMPACT_ATOMS: atom_id res chain seq x y z
N MET A 1 -43.46 -48.00 8.85
CA MET A 1 -42.52 -47.48 9.86
C MET A 1 -41.14 -48.09 9.64
N LYS A 2 -40.25 -47.39 8.94
CA LYS A 2 -38.81 -47.71 8.89
C LYS A 2 -38.07 -46.45 9.36
N LYS A 3 -37.37 -46.54 10.49
CA LYS A 3 -36.55 -45.46 11.05
C LYS A 3 -35.21 -45.44 10.32
N SER A 4 -34.86 -44.32 9.68
CA SER A 4 -33.50 -44.04 9.22
C SER A 4 -32.74 -43.32 10.34
N LEU A 5 -31.56 -43.84 10.71
CA LEU A 5 -30.60 -43.16 11.57
C LEU A 5 -29.82 -42.10 10.75
N PRO A 6 -29.39 -40.98 11.36
CA PRO A 6 -28.53 -40.02 10.69
C PRO A 6 -27.07 -40.48 10.71
N ILE A 7 -26.39 -40.32 9.57
CA ILE A 7 -24.93 -40.47 9.42
C ILE A 7 -24.29 -39.14 9.86
N PRO A 8 -23.28 -39.13 10.75
CA PRO A 8 -22.58 -37.90 11.09
C PRO A 8 -21.62 -37.54 9.95
N VAL A 9 -21.76 -36.33 9.40
CA VAL A 9 -20.79 -35.76 8.46
C VAL A 9 -19.61 -35.23 9.27
N MET A 10 -18.48 -35.94 9.19
CA MET A 10 -17.22 -35.50 9.77
C MET A 10 -16.55 -34.55 8.78
N ILE A 11 -16.68 -33.24 8.99
CA ILE A 11 -15.93 -32.24 8.23
C ILE A 11 -14.49 -32.29 8.71
N SER A 12 -13.62 -32.94 7.94
CA SER A 12 -12.18 -32.85 8.12
C SER A 12 -11.69 -31.57 7.43
N ILE A 13 -11.41 -30.52 8.21
CA ILE A 13 -10.67 -29.35 7.73
C ILE A 13 -9.21 -29.80 7.62
N LEU A 14 -8.79 -30.13 6.41
CA LEU A 14 -7.39 -30.33 6.08
C LEU A 14 -6.74 -28.94 5.95
N LEU A 15 -6.09 -28.46 7.01
CA LEU A 15 -5.17 -27.33 6.92
C LEU A 15 -3.95 -27.77 6.11
N ILE A 16 -3.99 -27.53 4.80
CA ILE A 16 -2.78 -27.56 3.98
C ILE A 16 -2.06 -26.24 4.26
N ALA A 17 -1.08 -26.27 5.15
CA ALA A 17 -0.05 -25.25 5.22
C ALA A 17 0.83 -25.39 3.96
N GLY A 18 0.35 -24.83 2.85
CA GLY A 18 1.12 -24.66 1.63
C GLY A 18 2.12 -23.54 1.84
N CYS A 19 3.40 -23.89 1.99
CA CYS A 19 4.49 -22.96 1.70
C CYS A 19 4.56 -22.84 0.16
N ASP A 20 3.63 -22.08 -0.41
CA ASP A 20 3.66 -21.75 -1.83
C ASP A 20 4.73 -20.69 -2.03
N SER A 21 5.91 -21.17 -2.43
CA SER A 21 6.98 -20.37 -3.03
C SER A 21 6.76 -20.22 -4.55
N SER A 22 5.49 -20.13 -4.96
CA SER A 22 5.15 -19.71 -6.31
C SER A 22 5.32 -18.20 -6.39
N PHE A 23 6.29 -17.76 -7.19
CA PHE A 23 6.32 -16.38 -7.65
C PHE A 23 4.99 -16.12 -8.34
N GLY A 24 4.11 -15.32 -7.73
CA GLY A 24 2.81 -14.97 -8.30
C GLY A 24 3.03 -14.22 -9.61
N SER A 25 3.08 -14.95 -10.72
CA SER A 25 3.11 -14.39 -12.07
C SER A 25 1.67 -14.11 -12.47
N GLY A 26 1.22 -12.88 -12.27
CA GLY A 26 -0.10 -12.44 -12.69
C GLY A 26 -0.51 -11.14 -12.03
N ILE A 27 -1.04 -10.22 -12.83
CA ILE A 27 -1.79 -9.07 -12.33
C ILE A 27 -3.16 -9.61 -11.91
N GLU A 28 -3.45 -9.56 -10.62
CA GLU A 28 -4.75 -9.98 -10.09
C GLU A 28 -5.86 -9.06 -10.63
N GLU A 29 -7.01 -9.63 -10.97
CA GLU A 29 -8.17 -8.85 -11.38
C GLU A 29 -8.70 -8.07 -10.18
N PHE A 30 -8.72 -6.74 -10.29
CA PHE A 30 -9.29 -5.87 -9.29
C PHE A 30 -10.81 -5.74 -9.48
N THR A 31 -11.59 -6.06 -8.44
CA THR A 31 -13.05 -6.21 -8.56
C THR A 31 -13.88 -5.20 -7.77
N LEU A 32 -13.28 -4.40 -6.89
CA LEU A 32 -14.03 -3.44 -6.06
C LEU A 32 -14.50 -2.24 -6.89
N SER A 33 -15.70 -1.77 -6.58
CA SER A 33 -16.24 -0.49 -7.02
C SER A 33 -15.67 0.69 -6.22
N TYR A 34 -15.91 1.92 -6.69
CA TYR A 34 -15.54 3.12 -5.94
C TYR A 34 -16.20 3.18 -4.55
N ASP A 35 -17.49 2.82 -4.47
CA ASP A 35 -18.25 2.88 -3.22
C ASP A 35 -17.70 1.89 -2.20
N GLU A 36 -17.35 0.67 -2.62
CA GLU A 36 -16.73 -0.34 -1.75
C GLU A 36 -15.35 0.11 -1.26
N VAL A 37 -14.55 0.76 -2.11
CA VAL A 37 -13.26 1.33 -1.70
C VAL A 37 -13.46 2.47 -0.68
N ILE A 38 -14.42 3.37 -0.92
CA ILE A 38 -14.75 4.47 -0.01
C ILE A 38 -15.18 3.92 1.35
N GLU A 39 -16.10 2.96 1.37
CA GLU A 39 -16.59 2.32 2.58
C GLU A 39 -15.44 1.67 3.38
N ALA A 40 -14.53 0.98 2.70
CA ALA A 40 -13.43 0.26 3.33
C ALA A 40 -12.30 1.17 3.85
N SER A 41 -12.05 2.33 3.22
CA SER A 41 -10.80 3.09 3.44
C SER A 41 -11.00 4.57 3.84
N MET A 42 -12.14 5.16 3.51
CA MET A 42 -12.39 6.61 3.66
C MET A 42 -13.36 6.94 4.81
N HIS A 43 -13.14 6.33 5.97
CA HIS A 43 -13.85 6.69 7.21
C HIS A 43 -12.97 7.54 8.14
N PRO A 44 -13.54 8.30 9.10
CA PRO A 44 -12.76 8.97 10.14
C PRO A 44 -11.85 7.98 10.88
N TYR A 45 -10.65 8.44 11.27
CA TYR A 45 -9.75 7.64 12.09
C TYR A 45 -10.31 7.51 13.52
N THR A 46 -10.47 6.28 14.00
CA THR A 46 -11.04 5.98 15.32
C THR A 46 -10.04 5.35 16.30
N GLY A 47 -8.78 5.18 15.87
CA GLY A 47 -7.72 4.65 16.70
C GLY A 47 -7.11 5.67 17.66
N PRO A 48 -6.13 5.27 18.48
CA PRO A 48 -5.44 6.16 19.40
C PRO A 48 -4.64 7.22 18.63
N SER A 49 -4.73 8.47 19.07
CA SER A 49 -3.96 9.60 18.52
C SER A 49 -2.95 10.10 19.54
N ASN A 50 -1.70 10.22 19.11
CA ASN A 50 -0.66 10.91 19.84
C ASN A 50 -0.53 12.33 19.26
N PRO A 51 -0.82 13.40 20.03
CA PRO A 51 -0.80 14.75 19.49
C PRO A 51 0.60 15.18 18.99
N GLY A 52 1.67 14.67 19.58
CA GLY A 52 3.05 14.82 19.10
C GLY A 52 3.44 16.21 18.59
N VAL A 53 3.55 16.35 17.27
CA VAL A 53 3.90 17.61 16.57
C VAL A 53 2.74 18.60 16.58
N ASP A 54 3.02 19.86 16.92
CA ASP A 54 2.07 20.97 16.72
C ASP A 54 1.66 21.10 15.24
N THR A 55 0.37 20.86 14.97
CA THR A 55 -0.24 20.89 13.64
C THR A 55 -0.83 22.25 13.26
N SER A 56 -0.76 23.25 14.13
CA SER A 56 -1.28 24.60 13.85
C SER A 56 -0.40 25.42 12.91
N THR A 57 0.83 24.98 12.64
CA THR A 57 1.79 25.69 11.79
C THR A 57 2.77 24.76 11.08
N LEU A 58 3.20 25.16 9.86
CA LEU A 58 4.35 24.56 9.17
C LEU A 58 5.68 25.26 9.51
N LYS A 59 5.63 26.39 10.23
CA LYS A 59 6.84 27.18 10.50
C LYS A 59 7.82 26.37 11.36
N GLY A 60 9.04 26.21 10.84
CA GLY A 60 10.11 25.48 11.53
C GLY A 60 9.94 23.96 11.54
N LYS A 61 9.02 23.40 10.72
CA LYS A 61 8.82 21.96 10.60
C LYS A 61 9.67 21.36 9.49
N VAL A 62 10.16 20.15 9.69
CA VAL A 62 10.78 19.32 8.64
C VAL A 62 9.74 18.33 8.15
N VAL A 63 9.30 18.49 6.90
CA VAL A 63 8.26 17.64 6.29
C VAL A 63 8.79 17.06 4.99
N CYS A 64 8.60 15.75 4.79
CA CYS A 64 9.04 15.05 3.58
C CYS A 64 7.89 14.85 2.58
N GLY A 65 8.20 14.62 1.31
CA GLY A 65 7.23 14.09 0.34
C GLY A 65 7.10 12.58 0.48
N TYR A 66 5.88 12.04 0.36
CA TYR A 66 5.59 10.62 0.51
C TYR A 66 4.63 10.15 -0.58
N GLN A 67 5.08 9.25 -1.46
CA GLN A 67 4.27 8.79 -2.60
C GLN A 67 3.58 7.45 -2.37
N GLY A 68 4.26 6.48 -1.74
CA GLY A 68 3.70 5.16 -1.44
C GLY A 68 3.15 4.42 -2.67
N TRP A 69 3.86 4.47 -3.80
CA TRP A 69 3.39 3.96 -5.09
C TRP A 69 3.88 2.56 -5.46
N PHE A 70 4.70 1.93 -4.62
CA PHE A 70 5.26 0.60 -4.90
C PHE A 70 4.24 -0.47 -4.53
N THR A 71 3.86 -1.34 -5.47
CA THR A 71 2.94 -2.47 -5.23
C THR A 71 3.60 -3.79 -5.57
N THR A 72 3.03 -4.91 -5.11
CA THR A 72 3.50 -6.27 -5.44
C THR A 72 2.32 -7.18 -5.77
N PRO A 73 2.52 -8.29 -6.49
CA PRO A 73 1.46 -9.28 -6.70
C PRO A 73 0.84 -9.76 -5.37
N GLY A 74 -0.49 -9.87 -5.34
CA GLY A 74 -1.24 -10.34 -4.17
C GLY A 74 -1.38 -9.36 -3.00
N ASP A 75 -1.02 -8.08 -3.19
CA ASP A 75 -1.14 -7.04 -2.15
C ASP A 75 -2.52 -6.34 -2.10
N GLY A 76 -3.47 -6.80 -2.92
CA GLY A 76 -4.82 -6.24 -3.02
C GLY A 76 -4.94 -4.98 -3.90
N SER A 77 -3.84 -4.49 -4.49
CA SER A 77 -3.90 -3.37 -5.46
C SER A 77 -4.39 -3.82 -6.85
N GLY A 78 -4.17 -5.08 -7.22
CA GLY A 78 -4.34 -5.54 -8.61
C GLY A 78 -3.36 -4.88 -9.59
N MET A 79 -2.23 -4.33 -9.11
CA MET A 79 -1.24 -3.62 -9.95
C MET A 79 0.05 -4.40 -10.19
N GLY A 80 0.23 -5.54 -9.52
CA GLY A 80 1.44 -6.37 -9.65
C GLY A 80 2.70 -5.62 -9.18
N TRP A 81 3.80 -5.74 -9.90
CA TRP A 81 5.10 -5.11 -9.62
C TRP A 81 5.17 -3.62 -10.05
N PHE A 82 4.14 -2.83 -9.78
CA PHE A 82 4.12 -1.41 -10.14
C PHE A 82 5.24 -0.63 -9.43
N HIS A 83 5.92 0.24 -10.17
CA HIS A 83 7.15 0.96 -9.78
C HIS A 83 8.38 0.10 -9.41
N TRP A 84 8.29 -1.23 -9.38
CA TRP A 84 9.45 -2.13 -9.29
C TRP A 84 9.89 -2.66 -10.67
N GLY A 85 8.90 -2.97 -11.51
CA GLY A 85 9.03 -3.66 -12.78
C GLY A 85 8.76 -2.81 -14.01
N LYS A 86 8.63 -3.47 -15.17
CA LYS A 86 8.24 -2.84 -16.44
C LYS A 86 6.89 -3.38 -16.94
N PRO A 87 6.05 -2.58 -17.63
CA PRO A 87 6.27 -1.18 -18.01
C PRO A 87 6.21 -0.20 -16.82
N PHE A 88 6.83 0.97 -16.96
CA PHE A 88 7.04 1.92 -15.86
C PHE A 88 5.78 2.66 -15.37
N ALA A 89 4.74 2.72 -16.20
CA ALA A 89 3.57 3.57 -15.98
C ALA A 89 2.24 2.81 -16.11
N ALA A 90 2.27 1.48 -15.93
CA ALA A 90 1.09 0.64 -15.89
C ALA A 90 1.33 -0.58 -14.98
N PRO A 91 0.26 -1.27 -14.54
CA PRO A 91 0.39 -2.56 -13.87
C PRO A 91 1.38 -3.49 -14.58
N SER A 92 2.20 -4.18 -13.80
CA SER A 92 3.34 -4.95 -14.30
C SER A 92 3.40 -6.34 -13.68
N ASP A 93 3.65 -7.35 -14.50
CA ASP A 93 4.03 -8.70 -14.07
C ASP A 93 5.54 -8.95 -14.21
N GLN A 94 6.32 -7.96 -14.68
CA GLN A 94 7.73 -8.12 -15.06
C GLN A 94 8.66 -7.46 -14.04
N PHE A 95 9.17 -8.25 -13.09
CA PHE A 95 10.21 -7.84 -12.17
C PHE A 95 11.16 -9.00 -11.88
N GLU A 96 12.25 -9.06 -12.63
CA GLU A 96 13.18 -10.19 -12.66
C GLU A 96 14.59 -9.74 -13.07
N PRO A 97 15.65 -10.55 -12.89
CA PRO A 97 17.00 -10.19 -13.31
C PRO A 97 17.06 -9.72 -14.76
N GLY A 98 17.45 -8.45 -14.96
CA GLY A 98 17.49 -7.78 -16.27
C GLY A 98 16.27 -6.88 -16.55
N VAL A 99 15.18 -6.99 -15.78
CA VAL A 99 13.96 -6.19 -15.90
C VAL A 99 13.60 -5.55 -14.56
N CYS A 100 13.91 -4.27 -14.43
CA CYS A 100 13.68 -3.49 -13.23
C CYS A 100 13.53 -1.99 -13.58
N SER A 101 12.84 -1.24 -12.73
CA SER A 101 12.66 0.22 -12.86
C SER A 101 13.34 1.06 -11.79
N ILE A 102 13.95 0.45 -10.78
CA ILE A 102 14.59 1.15 -9.68
C ILE A 102 16.10 1.28 -9.89
N ASP A 103 16.66 2.41 -9.48
CA ASP A 103 18.11 2.62 -9.44
C ASP A 103 18.74 2.08 -8.14
N MET A 104 17.94 2.03 -7.07
CA MET A 104 18.39 1.64 -5.73
C MET A 104 17.44 0.64 -5.10
N TRP A 105 18.01 -0.42 -4.52
CA TRP A 105 17.28 -1.44 -3.79
C TRP A 105 16.98 -0.98 -2.35
N PRO A 106 15.76 -1.16 -1.82
CA PRO A 106 15.44 -0.77 -0.45
C PRO A 106 16.20 -1.61 0.57
N ASP A 107 16.60 -0.98 1.68
CA ASP A 107 17.17 -1.72 2.81
C ASP A 107 16.05 -2.42 3.60
N MET A 108 15.98 -3.74 3.46
CA MET A 108 14.92 -4.54 4.05
C MET A 108 15.22 -5.03 5.48
N ARG A 109 16.27 -4.56 6.14
CA ARG A 109 16.70 -5.10 7.45
C ARG A 109 15.68 -4.88 8.56
N GLU A 110 15.08 -3.70 8.65
CA GLU A 110 14.14 -3.32 9.71
C GLU A 110 12.67 -3.67 9.42
N TYR A 111 12.34 -4.04 8.18
CA TYR A 111 10.98 -4.47 7.83
C TYR A 111 10.61 -5.77 8.55
N ARG A 112 9.35 -5.88 8.97
CA ARG A 112 8.83 -7.10 9.58
C ARG A 112 8.78 -8.21 8.54
N LYS A 113 8.79 -9.47 8.98
CA LYS A 113 8.85 -10.62 8.06
C LYS A 113 7.66 -10.63 7.10
N GLU A 114 6.48 -10.29 7.60
CA GLU A 114 5.22 -10.18 6.87
C GLU A 114 5.17 -9.03 5.85
N ASP A 115 6.04 -8.02 5.97
CA ASP A 115 6.12 -6.91 5.02
C ASP A 115 7.18 -7.13 3.92
N LYS A 116 7.91 -8.25 3.98
CA LYS A 116 8.95 -8.60 3.00
C LYS A 116 8.36 -9.49 1.91
N VAL A 117 8.38 -8.99 0.69
CA VAL A 117 7.95 -9.71 -0.50
C VAL A 117 9.18 -10.26 -1.22
N ALA A 118 9.23 -11.58 -1.39
CA ALA A 118 10.32 -12.25 -2.08
C ALA A 118 10.31 -11.89 -3.58
N THR A 119 11.49 -11.72 -4.15
CA THR A 119 11.65 -11.41 -5.58
C THR A 119 12.45 -12.52 -6.27
N PRO A 120 12.44 -12.58 -7.62
CA PRO A 120 13.33 -13.46 -8.37
C PRO A 120 14.82 -13.09 -8.25
N PHE A 121 15.16 -11.92 -7.70
CA PHE A 121 16.53 -11.44 -7.56
C PHE A 121 17.26 -12.12 -6.38
N LYS A 122 18.58 -12.21 -6.52
CA LYS A 122 19.49 -12.77 -5.52
C LYS A 122 20.57 -11.76 -5.16
N HIS A 123 20.97 -11.74 -3.89
CA HIS A 123 22.17 -11.06 -3.43
C HIS A 123 23.43 -11.83 -3.86
N ALA A 124 24.60 -11.21 -3.73
CA ALA A 124 25.88 -11.81 -4.10
C ALA A 124 26.20 -13.10 -3.31
N ASP A 125 25.67 -13.22 -2.10
CA ASP A 125 25.79 -14.41 -1.26
C ASP A 125 24.77 -15.52 -1.60
N GLY A 126 23.93 -15.31 -2.62
CA GLY A 126 22.90 -16.24 -3.06
C GLY A 126 21.58 -16.15 -2.30
N SER A 127 21.47 -15.30 -1.28
CA SER A 127 20.22 -15.09 -0.55
C SER A 127 19.18 -14.36 -1.41
N THR A 128 17.89 -14.59 -1.14
CA THR A 128 16.79 -13.91 -1.84
C THR A 128 16.79 -12.42 -1.51
N ALA A 129 16.69 -11.58 -2.54
CA ALA A 129 16.44 -10.16 -2.36
C ALA A 129 14.94 -9.91 -2.19
N TYR A 130 14.58 -9.11 -1.19
CA TYR A 130 13.20 -8.78 -0.86
C TYR A 130 12.89 -7.32 -1.19
N VAL A 131 11.62 -7.01 -1.45
CA VAL A 131 11.07 -5.64 -1.51
C VAL A 131 9.83 -5.56 -0.62
N PHE A 132 9.12 -4.44 -0.65
CA PHE A 132 7.87 -4.24 0.07
C PHE A 132 6.74 -3.81 -0.88
N SER A 133 5.50 -3.86 -0.38
CA SER A 133 4.36 -3.13 -0.96
C SER A 133 3.93 -2.00 -0.04
N SER A 134 3.67 -0.84 -0.62
CA SER A 134 3.12 0.34 0.06
C SER A 134 1.70 0.11 0.58
N MET A 135 1.01 -0.92 0.05
CA MET A 135 -0.29 -1.39 0.53
C MET A 135 -0.19 -2.01 1.93
N SER A 136 0.99 -2.48 2.36
CA SER A 136 1.13 -3.03 3.70
C SER A 136 1.13 -1.94 4.78
N PRO A 137 0.28 -2.06 5.83
CA PRO A 137 0.28 -1.11 6.93
C PRO A 137 1.62 -1.04 7.68
N GLY A 138 2.38 -2.14 7.71
CA GLY A 138 3.69 -2.18 8.36
C GLY A 138 4.76 -1.31 7.75
N VAL A 139 4.64 -1.09 6.45
CA VAL A 139 5.58 -0.25 5.69
C VAL A 139 5.41 1.20 6.11
N ALA A 140 4.18 1.71 6.11
CA ALA A 140 3.89 3.06 6.60
C ALA A 140 4.22 3.19 8.09
N ASP A 141 3.91 2.18 8.90
CA ASP A 141 4.26 2.14 10.33
C ASP A 141 5.77 2.33 10.55
N LEU A 142 6.61 1.57 9.85
CA LEU A 142 8.07 1.68 9.91
C LEU A 142 8.56 3.04 9.40
N HIS A 143 8.04 3.53 8.29
CA HIS A 143 8.45 4.83 7.74
C HIS A 143 8.16 5.98 8.72
N PHE A 144 6.98 6.00 9.34
CA PHE A 144 6.62 7.02 10.33
C PHE A 144 7.33 6.83 11.68
N LYS A 145 7.70 5.59 12.04
CA LYS A 145 8.62 5.33 13.14
C LYS A 145 9.96 6.01 12.89
N TRP A 146 10.55 5.82 11.70
CA TRP A 146 11.79 6.51 11.32
C TRP A 146 11.62 8.02 11.33
N MET A 147 10.51 8.56 10.83
CA MET A 147 10.26 10.01 10.91
C MET A 147 10.32 10.51 12.35
N LYS A 148 9.73 9.79 13.31
CA LYS A 148 9.85 10.14 14.72
C LYS A 148 11.29 10.04 15.24
N GLU A 149 12.01 8.98 14.90
CA GLU A 149 13.39 8.75 15.37
C GLU A 149 14.39 9.77 14.84
N TYR A 150 14.21 10.21 13.59
CA TYR A 150 15.12 11.15 12.92
C TYR A 150 14.64 12.61 12.95
N GLY A 151 13.60 12.92 13.73
CA GLY A 151 13.12 14.29 13.90
C GLY A 151 12.44 14.90 12.67
N ILE A 152 11.87 14.07 11.80
CA ILE A 152 10.96 14.51 10.73
C ILE A 152 9.58 14.68 11.34
N ASP A 153 9.00 15.87 11.16
CA ASP A 153 7.74 16.26 11.79
C ASP A 153 6.54 15.63 11.11
N GLY A 154 6.64 15.31 9.82
CA GLY A 154 5.56 14.64 9.10
C GLY A 154 5.81 14.47 7.61
N ALA A 155 4.72 14.23 6.88
CA ALA A 155 4.77 13.96 5.45
C ALA A 155 3.66 14.68 4.66
N PHE A 156 4.01 15.17 3.47
CA PHE A 156 3.09 15.44 2.39
C PHE A 156 2.81 14.14 1.65
N ILE A 157 1.65 13.55 1.89
CA ILE A 157 1.20 12.35 1.21
C ILE A 157 0.69 12.76 -0.16
N GLN A 158 1.36 12.29 -1.20
CA GLN A 158 1.04 12.61 -2.58
C GLN A 158 -0.23 11.87 -3.00
N ARG A 159 -1.21 12.63 -3.46
CA ARG A 159 -2.40 12.12 -4.14
C ARG A 159 -2.39 12.62 -5.56
N PHE A 160 -1.95 11.77 -6.49
CA PHE A 160 -2.05 12.10 -7.91
C PHE A 160 -3.51 12.03 -8.33
N ALA A 161 -4.06 13.14 -8.84
CA ALA A 161 -5.43 13.17 -9.34
C ALA A 161 -5.65 12.12 -10.45
N ALA A 162 -4.63 11.81 -11.25
CA ALA A 162 -4.70 10.73 -12.23
C ALA A 162 -5.06 9.37 -11.63
N ASN A 163 -4.63 9.10 -10.39
CA ASN A 163 -4.89 7.85 -9.70
C ASN A 163 -6.29 7.76 -9.08
N THR A 164 -7.12 8.81 -9.20
CA THR A 164 -8.51 8.76 -8.72
C THR A 164 -9.49 8.41 -9.85
N PHE A 165 -9.01 8.27 -11.09
CA PHE A 165 -9.85 8.02 -12.26
C PHE A 165 -10.10 6.54 -12.57
N LYS A 166 -9.37 5.61 -11.95
CA LYS A 166 -9.58 4.16 -12.08
C LYS A 166 -9.75 3.50 -10.72
N PRO A 167 -10.66 2.50 -10.56
CA PRO A 167 -10.94 1.88 -9.27
C PRO A 167 -9.71 1.29 -8.56
N PHE A 168 -8.82 0.59 -9.28
CA PHE A 168 -7.65 -0.05 -8.69
C PHE A 168 -6.60 0.96 -8.20
N GLU A 169 -6.36 2.03 -8.98
CA GLU A 169 -5.45 3.12 -8.58
C GLU A 169 -6.05 3.90 -7.41
N PHE A 170 -7.37 4.11 -7.43
CA PHE A 170 -8.12 4.79 -6.37
C PHE A 170 -8.04 4.00 -5.05
N ASN A 171 -8.18 2.67 -5.12
CA ASN A 171 -7.94 1.79 -3.97
C ASN A 171 -6.52 1.93 -3.43
N ASN A 172 -5.51 1.86 -4.30
CA ASN A 172 -4.11 1.97 -3.89
C ASN A 172 -3.85 3.28 -3.12
N VAL A 173 -4.24 4.43 -3.67
CA VAL A 173 -3.97 5.72 -3.01
C VAL A 173 -4.75 5.89 -1.70
N ASN A 174 -5.95 5.33 -1.58
CA ASN A 174 -6.75 5.44 -0.35
C ASN A 174 -6.26 4.48 0.75
N VAL A 175 -5.86 3.25 0.41
CA VAL A 175 -5.27 2.30 1.37
C VAL A 175 -3.94 2.85 1.90
N VAL A 176 -3.07 3.33 1.01
CA VAL A 176 -1.79 3.96 1.39
C VAL A 176 -2.03 5.17 2.28
N PHE A 177 -3.00 6.03 1.95
CA PHE A 177 -3.35 7.18 2.78
C PHE A 177 -3.87 6.76 4.17
N ALA A 178 -4.73 5.75 4.25
CA ALA A 178 -5.24 5.23 5.52
C ALA A 178 -4.11 4.66 6.39
N ASN A 179 -3.17 3.93 5.80
CA ASN A 179 -1.98 3.40 6.47
C ASN A 179 -1.11 4.54 7.03
N CYS A 180 -0.84 5.58 6.22
CA CYS A 180 -0.06 6.74 6.66
C CYS A 180 -0.77 7.52 7.77
N ARG A 181 -2.09 7.72 7.66
CA ARG A 181 -2.90 8.37 8.69
C ARG A 181 -2.82 7.62 10.02
N ALA A 182 -2.94 6.29 10.00
CA ALA A 182 -2.83 5.46 11.19
C ALA A 182 -1.42 5.56 11.82
N ALA A 183 -0.38 5.47 11.00
CA ALA A 183 1.00 5.56 11.46
C ALA A 183 1.35 6.97 12.01
N ALA A 184 0.90 8.03 11.34
CA ALA A 184 1.06 9.41 11.80
C ALA A 184 0.45 9.63 13.19
N ASN A 185 -0.79 9.15 13.40
CA ASN A 185 -1.46 9.20 14.69
C ASN A 185 -0.70 8.41 15.77
N LYS A 186 -0.20 7.22 15.45
CA LYS A 186 0.57 6.38 16.39
C LYS A 186 1.88 7.05 16.83
N TYR A 187 2.63 7.62 15.89
CA TYR A 187 3.96 8.19 16.13
C TYR A 187 3.94 9.70 16.45
N GLY A 188 2.75 10.30 16.50
CA GLY A 188 2.56 11.72 16.74
C GLY A 188 3.29 12.59 15.75
N ARG A 189 3.19 12.21 14.46
CA ARG A 189 3.69 12.96 13.31
C ARG A 189 2.51 13.60 12.58
N THR A 190 2.76 14.66 11.82
CA THR A 190 1.73 15.27 10.98
C THR A 190 1.65 14.60 9.61
N TYR A 191 0.49 14.70 8.97
CA TYR A 191 0.30 14.31 7.57
C TYR A 191 -0.52 15.38 6.86
N ILE A 192 -0.18 15.63 5.60
CA ILE A 192 -0.83 16.61 4.74
C ILE A 192 -1.13 15.92 3.42
N LEU A 193 -2.38 15.95 2.97
CA LEU A 193 -2.73 15.42 1.67
C LEU A 193 -2.38 16.46 0.59
N MET A 194 -1.47 16.12 -0.32
CA MET A 194 -1.03 16.98 -1.41
C MET A 194 -1.57 16.48 -2.74
N TYR A 195 -2.44 17.26 -3.39
CA TYR A 195 -2.91 16.94 -4.73
C TYR A 195 -1.87 17.28 -5.78
N ASP A 196 -1.45 16.28 -6.55
CA ASP A 196 -0.71 16.48 -7.80
C ASP A 196 -1.70 16.53 -8.96
N LEU A 197 -1.71 17.67 -9.67
CA LEU A 197 -2.59 17.90 -10.81
C LEU A 197 -1.89 17.68 -12.16
N THR A 198 -0.65 17.17 -12.15
CA THR A 198 0.12 16.89 -13.35
C THR A 198 -0.65 15.93 -14.26
N GLY A 199 -0.73 16.28 -15.55
CA GLY A 199 -1.44 15.48 -16.55
C GLY A 199 -2.97 15.56 -16.49
N THR A 200 -3.54 16.39 -15.61
CA THR A 200 -4.99 16.62 -15.57
C THR A 200 -5.44 17.66 -16.59
N THR A 201 -6.71 17.57 -16.97
CA THR A 201 -7.39 18.47 -17.91
C THR A 201 -8.50 19.24 -17.20
N ALA A 202 -8.93 20.37 -17.78
CA ALA A 202 -10.04 21.15 -17.24
C ALA A 202 -11.34 20.33 -17.06
N ALA A 203 -11.57 19.33 -17.93
CA ALA A 203 -12.74 18.45 -17.86
C ALA A 203 -12.74 17.52 -16.62
N GLN A 204 -11.59 17.35 -15.95
CA GLN A 204 -11.45 16.49 -14.78
C GLN A 204 -11.53 17.25 -13.45
N VAL A 205 -11.63 18.59 -13.47
CA VAL A 205 -11.63 19.42 -12.26
C VAL A 205 -12.80 19.08 -11.33
N ASP A 206 -13.99 18.85 -11.88
CA ASP A 206 -15.16 18.48 -11.07
C ASP A 206 -14.98 17.14 -10.34
N HIS A 207 -14.33 16.16 -10.99
CA HIS A 207 -13.98 14.91 -10.34
C HIS A 207 -13.02 15.14 -9.17
N ILE A 208 -11.99 15.96 -9.36
CA ILE A 208 -11.00 16.27 -8.31
C ILE A 208 -11.65 17.02 -7.14
N ILE A 209 -12.55 17.96 -7.42
CA ILE A 209 -13.31 18.67 -6.38
C ILE A 209 -14.21 17.70 -5.59
N ASN A 210 -14.81 16.72 -6.26
CA ASN A 210 -15.62 15.71 -5.58
C ASN A 210 -14.76 14.77 -4.73
N ASP A 211 -13.59 14.39 -5.22
CA ASP A 211 -12.61 13.58 -4.50
C ASP A 211 -12.09 14.27 -3.23
N ILE A 212 -11.87 15.58 -3.28
CA ILE A 212 -11.48 16.40 -2.11
C ILE A 212 -12.55 16.39 -1.00
N LYS A 213 -13.82 16.19 -1.34
CA LYS A 213 -14.94 16.26 -0.41
C LYS A 213 -15.24 14.93 0.30
N LEU A 214 -14.62 13.84 -0.13
CA LEU A 214 -14.71 12.52 0.52
C LEU A 214 -14.02 12.56 1.89
#